data_AF-W1I6P7-F1
#
_entry.id   AF-W1I6P7-F1
#
_cell.length_a   1.000
_cell.length_b   1.000
_cell.length_c   1.000
_cell.angle_alpha   90.00
_cell.angle_beta   90.00
_cell.angle_gamma   90.00
#
_symmetry.space_group_name_H-M   'P 1'
#
loop_
_entity.id
_entity.type
_entity.pdbx_description
1 polymer ?
#
loop_
_entity_poly.entity_id
_entity_poly.type
_entity_poly.pdbx_seq_one_letter_code
_entity_poly.pdbx_strand_id
1 'polypeptide(L)'
;MPRKYTKINQYEKEILQWKSEGMTNREIAQRLGLEYSQIHNWVTRYNERQRKLKAGIVPRKKGRPRKDSEPRDIVAEQAYIIQRLRMENELLRDFMRSMGRR
;
A
#
# COMPACT_ATOMS: atom_id res chain seq x y z
N MET A 1 -18.42 -12.98 -7.21
CA MET A 1 -17.53 -13.54 -8.26
C MET A 1 -16.29 -14.13 -7.59
N PRO A 2 -15.91 -15.38 -7.89
CA PRO A 2 -14.66 -15.96 -7.38
C PRO A 2 -13.44 -15.15 -7.85
N ARG A 3 -12.42 -15.01 -6.99
CA ARG A 3 -11.22 -14.24 -7.30
C ARG A 3 -10.44 -14.92 -8.44
N LYS A 4 -10.25 -14.21 -9.56
CA LYS A 4 -9.38 -14.67 -10.64
C LYS A 4 -7.92 -14.45 -10.25
N TYR A 5 -7.13 -15.53 -10.30
CA TYR A 5 -5.69 -15.43 -10.07
C TYR A 5 -5.01 -14.82 -11.29
N THR A 6 -4.21 -13.77 -11.06
CA THR A 6 -3.41 -13.12 -12.08
C THR A 6 -2.03 -12.80 -11.50
N LYS A 7 -0.96 -13.12 -12.24
CA LYS A 7 0.42 -12.78 -11.88
C LYS A 7 0.71 -11.30 -12.18
N ILE A 8 -0.08 -10.41 -11.58
CA ILE A 8 -0.11 -8.97 -11.87
C ILE A 8 1.24 -8.26 -11.70
N ASN A 9 2.15 -8.80 -10.87
CA ASN A 9 3.49 -8.25 -10.71
C ASN A 9 4.35 -8.31 -11.99
N GLN A 10 3.96 -9.12 -12.98
CA GLN A 10 4.63 -9.12 -14.28
C GLN A 10 4.43 -7.79 -15.03
N TYR A 11 3.33 -7.09 -14.77
CA TYR A 11 2.99 -5.80 -15.40
C TYR A 11 3.46 -4.59 -14.60
N GLU A 12 4.34 -4.78 -13.60
CA GLU A 12 4.75 -3.71 -12.68
C GLU A 12 5.35 -2.51 -13.43
N LYS A 13 6.21 -2.76 -14.42
CA LYS A 13 6.87 -1.69 -15.18
C LYS A 13 5.86 -0.89 -16.00
N GLU A 14 4.96 -1.59 -16.68
CA GLU A 14 3.91 -1.03 -17.53
C GLU A 14 2.92 -0.21 -16.71
N ILE A 15 2.47 -0.73 -15.56
CA ILE A 15 1.57 -0.02 -14.67
C ILE A 15 2.21 1.26 -14.15
N LEU A 16 3.49 1.23 -13.75
CA LEU A 16 4.20 2.43 -13.26
C LEU A 16 4.42 3.46 -14.35
N GLN A 17 4.79 3.02 -15.56
CA GLN A 17 4.96 3.89 -16.72
C GLN A 17 3.66 4.64 -17.03
N TRP A 18 2.56 3.91 -17.23
CA TRP A 18 1.27 4.53 -17.52
C TRP A 18 0.72 5.38 -16.37
N LYS A 19 1.06 5.04 -15.13
CA LYS A 19 0.76 5.90 -13.97
C LYS A 19 1.50 7.22 -14.03
N SER A 20 2.77 7.21 -14.45
CA SER A 20 3.55 8.44 -14.62
C SER A 20 3.03 9.31 -15.77
N GLU A 21 2.45 8.68 -16.79
CA GLU A 21 1.76 9.34 -17.91
C GLU A 21 0.35 9.85 -17.55
N GLY A 22 -0.13 9.60 -16.32
CA GLY A 22 -1.41 10.10 -15.82
C GLY A 22 -2.62 9.18 -16.07
N MET A 23 -2.42 7.96 -16.58
CA MET A 23 -3.55 7.05 -16.82
C MET A 23 -4.26 6.61 -15.53
N THR A 24 -5.57 6.51 -15.63
CA THR A 24 -6.43 6.01 -14.55
C THR A 24 -6.28 4.50 -14.37
N ASN A 25 -6.64 3.99 -13.19
CA ASN A 25 -6.65 2.54 -12.95
C ASN A 25 -7.61 1.79 -13.89
N ARG A 26 -8.68 2.44 -14.35
CA ARG A 26 -9.67 1.85 -15.26
C ARG A 26 -9.09 1.68 -16.66
N GLU A 27 -8.42 2.69 -17.19
CA GLU A 27 -7.76 2.63 -18.50
C GLU A 27 -6.64 1.59 -18.51
N ILE A 28 -5.82 1.55 -17.47
CA ILE A 28 -4.76 0.53 -17.32
C ILE A 28 -5.36 -0.87 -17.28
N ALA A 29 -6.45 -1.07 -16.55
CA ALA A 29 -7.14 -2.36 -16.48
C ALA A 29 -7.69 -2.78 -17.85
N GLN A 30 -8.33 -1.85 -18.58
CA GLN A 30 -8.84 -2.10 -19.93
C GLN A 30 -7.69 -2.47 -20.89
N ARG A 31 -6.58 -1.74 -20.87
CA ARG A 31 -5.42 -1.98 -21.74
C ARG A 31 -4.76 -3.34 -21.49
N LEU A 32 -4.74 -3.79 -20.24
CA LEU A 32 -4.19 -5.10 -19.84
C LEU A 32 -5.21 -6.25 -19.94
N GLY A 33 -6.48 -5.96 -20.27
CA GLY A 33 -7.55 -6.95 -20.22
C GLY A 33 -7.81 -7.50 -18.81
N LEU A 34 -7.52 -6.71 -17.78
CA LEU A 34 -7.67 -7.06 -16.37
C LEU A 34 -8.88 -6.39 -15.73
N GLU A 35 -9.28 -6.88 -14.57
CA GLU A 35 -10.32 -6.25 -13.79
C GLU A 35 -9.78 -5.00 -13.08
N TYR A 36 -10.58 -3.94 -13.01
CA TYR A 36 -10.25 -2.72 -12.26
C TYR A 36 -9.80 -3.02 -10.82
N SER A 37 -10.46 -3.95 -10.13
CA SER A 37 -10.13 -4.31 -8.75
C SER A 37 -8.72 -4.90 -8.63
N GLN A 38 -8.22 -5.60 -9.66
CA GLN A 38 -6.88 -6.17 -9.67
C GLN A 38 -5.82 -5.06 -9.72
N ILE A 39 -6.01 -4.07 -10.61
CA ILE A 39 -5.12 -2.91 -10.70
C ILE A 39 -5.22 -2.05 -9.44
N HIS A 40 -6.43 -1.75 -8.96
CA HIS A 40 -6.63 -0.97 -7.74
C HIS A 40 -5.94 -1.61 -6.53
N ASN A 41 -6.17 -2.91 -6.29
CA ASN A 41 -5.53 -3.64 -5.19
C ASN A 41 -4.01 -3.74 -5.35
N TRP A 42 -3.51 -3.82 -6.58
CA TRP A 42 -2.07 -3.80 -6.82
C TRP A 42 -1.45 -2.44 -6.49
N VAL A 43 -2.04 -1.34 -6.97
CA VAL A 43 -1.58 0.04 -6.70
C VAL A 43 -1.59 0.33 -5.19
N THR A 44 -2.64 -0.06 -4.47
CA THR A 44 -2.71 0.12 -3.01
C THR A 44 -1.55 -0.60 -2.32
N ARG A 45 -1.29 -1.87 -2.64
CA ARG A 45 -0.18 -2.64 -2.08
C ARG A 45 1.19 -2.08 -2.45
N TYR A 46 1.34 -1.57 -3.68
CA TYR A 46 2.56 -0.92 -4.14
C TYR A 46 2.83 0.35 -3.32
N ASN A 47 1.84 1.24 -3.21
CA ASN A 47 1.95 2.49 -2.46
C ASN A 47 2.25 2.26 -0.98
N GLU A 48 1.61 1.28 -0.34
CA GLU A 48 1.91 0.90 1.04
C GLU A 48 3.36 0.43 1.20
N ARG A 49 3.87 -0.37 0.25
CA ARG A 49 5.27 -0.81 0.25
C ARG A 49 6.21 0.37 0.13
N GLN A 50 5.95 1.29 -0.80
CA GLN A 50 6.77 2.48 -0.99
C GLN A 50 6.76 3.41 0.22
N ARG A 51 5.61 3.59 0.90
CA ARG A 51 5.53 4.39 2.14
C ARG A 51 6.38 3.80 3.26
N LYS A 52 6.36 2.47 3.44
CA LYS A 52 7.18 1.79 4.45
C LYS A 52 8.66 1.90 4.13
N LEU A 53 9.04 1.67 2.86
CA LEU A 53 10.42 1.83 2.41
C LEU A 53 10.91 3.27 2.62
N LYS A 54 10.10 4.28 2.31
CA LYS A 54 10.43 5.70 2.57
C LYS A 54 10.60 6.01 4.05
N ALA A 55 9.91 5.29 4.94
CA ALA A 55 10.07 5.39 6.38
C ALA A 55 11.24 4.55 6.94
N GLY A 56 12.08 3.97 6.07
CA GLY A 56 13.19 3.10 6.48
C GLY A 56 12.77 1.69 6.90
N ILE A 57 11.48 1.35 6.82
CA ILE A 57 10.96 0.04 7.23
C ILE A 57 11.00 -0.90 6.04
N VAL A 58 11.89 -1.88 6.10
CA VAL A 58 12.01 -2.92 5.07
C VAL A 58 10.88 -3.94 5.22
N PRO A 59 10.03 -4.16 4.19
CA PRO A 59 9.00 -5.18 4.22
C PRO A 59 9.60 -6.59 4.40
N ARG A 60 8.96 -7.39 5.26
CA ARG A 60 9.38 -8.78 5.50
C ARG A 60 9.34 -9.61 4.23
N LYS A 61 10.34 -10.49 4.09
CA LYS A 61 10.28 -11.60 3.13
C LYS A 61 9.04 -12.45 3.43
N LYS A 62 8.39 -12.94 2.38
CA LYS A 62 7.18 -13.76 2.50
C LYS A 62 7.50 -15.05 3.27
N GLY A 63 6.67 -15.39 4.25
CA GLY A 63 6.77 -16.62 5.03
C GLY A 63 7.32 -16.41 6.44
N ARG A 64 7.67 -17.52 7.11
CA ARG A 64 8.27 -17.50 8.44
C ARG A 64 9.71 -16.96 8.37
N PRO A 65 10.15 -16.13 9.33
CA PRO A 65 11.56 -15.76 9.46
C PRO A 65 12.45 -17.01 9.53
N ARG A 66 13.65 -16.93 8.94
CA ARG A 66 14.67 -17.98 9.08
C ARG A 66 15.22 -17.98 10.51
N LYS A 67 15.81 -19.08 10.94
CA LYS A 67 16.39 -19.22 12.29
C LYS A 67 17.41 -18.12 12.60
N ASP A 68 18.27 -17.80 11.62
CA ASP A 68 19.38 -16.86 11.76
C ASP A 68 19.04 -15.48 11.17
N SER A 69 17.75 -15.12 11.09
CA SER A 69 17.39 -13.78 10.64
C SER A 69 17.68 -12.76 11.73
N GLU A 70 18.26 -11.61 11.34
CA GLU A 70 18.43 -10.47 12.22
C GLU A 70 17.15 -10.16 13.02
N PRO A 71 17.27 -9.84 14.31
CA PRO A 71 16.15 -9.40 15.12
C PRO A 71 15.44 -8.22 14.46
N ARG A 72 14.13 -8.19 14.60
CA ARG A 72 13.31 -7.10 14.07
C ARG A 72 13.65 -5.81 14.82
N ASP A 73 13.78 -4.70 14.11
CA ASP A 73 13.72 -3.38 14.73
C ASP A 73 12.26 -3.06 15.10
N ILE A 74 11.80 -3.75 16.16
CA ILE A 74 10.43 -3.66 16.65
C ILE A 74 10.11 -2.23 17.07
N VAL A 75 11.09 -1.52 17.62
CA VAL A 75 10.93 -0.16 18.13
C VAL A 75 10.69 0.81 16.97
N ALA A 76 11.49 0.76 15.90
CA ALA A 76 11.28 1.62 14.74
C ALA A 76 9.93 1.34 14.06
N GLU A 77 9.55 0.06 13.91
CA GLU A 77 8.26 -0.30 13.33
C GLU A 77 7.07 0.18 14.19
N GLN A 78 7.15 0.04 15.51
CA GLN A 78 6.12 0.54 16.42
C GLN A 78 6.04 2.06 16.40
N ALA A 79 7.18 2.77 16.38
CA ALA A 79 7.23 4.22 16.31
C ALA A 79 6.52 4.75 15.06
N TYR A 80 6.76 4.13 13.89
CA TYR A 80 6.05 4.47 12.66
C TYR A 80 4.54 4.24 12.74
N ILE A 81 4.11 3.11 13.32
CA ILE A 81 2.69 2.80 13.50
C ILE A 81 2.04 3.83 14.42
N ILE A 82 2.67 4.16 15.55
CA ILE A 82 2.17 5.16 16.51
C ILE A 82 2.06 6.53 15.84
N GLN A 83 3.08 6.95 15.09
CA GLN A 83 3.06 8.23 14.37
C GLN A 83 1.90 8.30 13.38
N ARG A 84 1.73 7.25 12.55
CA ARG A 84 0.62 7.18 11.60
C ARG A 84 -0.74 7.23 12.30
N LEU A 85 -0.92 6.45 13.36
CA LEU A 85 -2.17 6.41 14.12
C LEU A 85 -2.48 7.73 14.81
N ARG A 86 -1.46 8.48 15.24
CA ARG A 86 -1.63 9.83 15.79
C ARG A 86 -2.16 10.79 14.73
N MET A 87 -1.58 10.77 13.53
CA MET A 87 -2.06 11.60 12.41
C MET A 87 -3.49 11.24 11.99
N GLU A 88 -3.83 9.95 11.94
CA GLU A 88 -5.20 9.51 11.62
C GLU A 88 -6.20 9.97 12.69
N ASN A 89 -5.86 9.84 13.98
CA ASN A 89 -6.70 10.34 15.07
C ASN A 89 -6.88 11.86 15.05
N GLU A 90 -5.83 12.60 14.71
CA GLU A 90 -5.89 14.06 14.57
C GLU A 90 -6.86 14.45 13.46
N LEU A 91 -6.73 13.85 12.28
CA LEU A 91 -7.63 14.11 11.15
C LEU A 91 -9.10 13.77 11.49
N LEU A 92 -9.34 12.68 12.22
CA LEU A 92 -10.69 12.33 12.69
C LEU A 92 -11.23 13.34 13.70
N ARG A 93 -10.39 13.83 14.63
CA ARG A 93 -10.79 14.87 15.58
C ARG A 93 -11.15 16.17 14.86
N ASP A 94 -10.37 16.56 13.87
CA ASP A 94 -10.63 17.77 13.07
C ASP A 94 -11.93 17.64 12.28
N PHE A 95 -12.16 16.47 11.69
CA PHE A 95 -13.44 16.15 11.03
C PHE A 95 -14.62 16.26 12.01
N MET A 96 -14.54 15.66 13.19
CA MET A 96 -15.60 15.74 14.20
C MET A 96 -15.86 17.18 14.67
N ARG A 97 -14.80 17.96 14.87
CA ARG A 97 -14.89 19.39 15.19
C ARG A 97 -15.61 20.18 14.09
N SER A 98 -15.30 19.94 12.81
CA SER A 98 -15.99 20.60 11.69
C SER A 98 -17.47 20.25 11.60
N MET A 99 -17.85 19.05 12.06
CA MET A 99 -19.24 18.57 12.10
C MET A 99 -19.98 19.02 13.37
N GLY A 100 -19.36 19.83 14.24
CA GLY A 100 -19.95 20.32 15.48
C GLY A 100 -20.17 19.25 16.56
N ARG A 101 -19.60 18.04 16.37
CA ARG A 101 -19.68 16.94 17.33
C ARG A 101 -18.41 16.98 18.20
N ARG A 102 -18.58 17.29 19.49
CA ARG A 102 -17.50 17.23 20.49
C ARG A 102 -17.46 15.87 21.15
#